data_AF-A0A925FK59-F1
#
_entry.id   AF-A0A925FK59-F1
#
_cell.length_a   1.000
_cell.length_b   1.000
_cell.length_c   1.000
_cell.angle_alpha   90.00
_cell.angle_beta   90.00
_cell.angle_gamma   90.00
#
_symmetry.space_group_name_H-M   'P 1'
#
loop_
_entity.id
_entity.type
_entity.pdbx_description
1 polymer ?
#
loop_
_entity_poly.entity_id
_entity_poly.type
_entity_poly.pdbx_seq_one_letter_code
_entity_poly.pdbx_strand_id
1 'polypeptide(L)'
;MPRPLILSLDGNEFSVSLVKIDREKLYGAVEIEAFDEKGNEASLKVLAADGKTLIDKGGTALSTISEDGSSLDRTELSPVDIDNHEIESVPSSFGTPNVLSPATSEDYLAQIVKSVYLLRPFPGESLDVLYENLGAKRIFQFEFSYRGGVDYDSAFLVGSKSDAFMIVGKQAELQYVKLNQAAVLESVEEEEISADDIDFDLL
;
A
#
# COMPACT_ATOMS: atom_id res chain seq x y z
N MET A 1 10.69 11.03 17.68
CA MET A 1 10.32 11.77 16.45
C MET A 1 10.38 10.79 15.29
N PRO A 2 9.47 10.86 14.31
CA PRO A 2 9.53 9.99 13.13
C PRO A 2 10.81 10.27 12.34
N ARG A 3 11.46 9.21 11.85
CA ARG A 3 12.68 9.31 11.03
C ARG A 3 12.31 9.91 9.66
N PRO A 4 13.03 10.93 9.16
CA PRO A 4 12.77 11.46 7.84
C PRO A 4 13.15 10.43 6.77
N LEU A 5 12.47 10.49 5.63
CA LEU A 5 12.93 9.84 4.40
C LEU A 5 13.95 10.77 3.74
N ILE A 6 15.11 10.24 3.37
CA ILE A 6 16.15 11.02 2.70
C ILE A 6 16.10 10.69 1.22
N LEU A 7 15.91 11.72 0.39
CA LEU A 7 15.93 11.63 -1.06
C LEU A 7 17.19 12.30 -1.59
N SER A 8 17.87 11.71 -2.57
CA SER A 8 19.08 12.27 -3.16
C SER A 8 18.88 12.51 -4.66
N LEU A 9 19.05 13.75 -5.11
CA LEU A 9 19.01 14.13 -6.53
C LEU A 9 20.30 14.87 -6.90
N ASP A 10 21.07 14.29 -7.82
CA ASP A 10 22.34 14.87 -8.29
C ASP A 10 23.31 15.22 -7.14
N GLY A 11 23.29 14.43 -6.07
CA GLY A 11 24.12 14.64 -4.87
C GLY A 11 23.55 15.63 -3.85
N ASN A 12 22.40 16.27 -4.13
CA ASN A 12 21.66 17.07 -3.15
C ASN A 12 20.71 16.17 -2.38
N GLU A 13 20.80 16.19 -1.05
CA GLU A 13 19.91 15.42 -0.18
C GLU A 13 18.78 16.28 0.38
N PHE A 14 17.60 15.69 0.46
CA PHE A 14 16.39 16.32 0.97
C PHE A 14 15.77 15.41 2.02
N SER A 15 15.61 15.93 3.23
CA SER A 15 14.87 15.23 4.29
C SER A 15 13.38 15.56 4.17
N VAL A 16 12.54 14.54 3.99
CA VAL A 16 11.09 14.69 3.85
C VAL A 16 10.32 13.90 4.90
N SER A 17 9.14 14.41 5.23
CA SER A 17 8.11 13.70 5.98
C SER A 17 6.99 13.27 5.03
N LEU A 18 6.48 12.06 5.26
CA LEU A 18 5.41 11.47 4.46
C LEU A 18 4.05 11.72 5.11
N VAL A 19 3.16 12.38 4.38
CA VAL A 19 1.75 12.51 4.77
C VAL A 19 0.91 11.64 3.85
N LYS A 20 0.44 10.50 4.35
CA LYS A 20 -0.43 9.61 3.56
C LYS A 20 -1.72 10.33 3.20
N ILE A 21 -2.06 10.31 1.91
CA ILE A 21 -3.34 10.78 1.40
C ILE A 21 -4.25 9.56 1.29
N ASP A 22 -5.40 9.65 1.95
CA ASP A 22 -6.45 8.64 1.92
C ASP A 22 -7.78 9.30 1.58
N ARG A 23 -8.77 8.50 1.19
CA ARG A 23 -10.10 8.99 0.82
C ARG A 23 -10.77 9.71 1.98
N GLU A 24 -10.58 9.22 3.20
CA GLU A 24 -11.11 9.82 4.41
C GLU A 24 -10.64 11.26 4.61
N LYS A 25 -9.35 11.56 4.38
CA LYS A 25 -8.83 12.94 4.44
C LYS A 25 -9.33 13.83 3.32
N LEU A 26 -9.68 13.27 2.16
CA LEU A 26 -10.14 14.03 1.00
C LEU A 26 -11.64 14.32 1.02
N TYR A 27 -12.43 13.35 1.45
CA TYR A 27 -13.89 13.35 1.32
C TYR A 27 -14.61 13.19 2.66
N GLY A 28 -13.89 12.97 3.76
CA GLY A 28 -14.46 12.56 5.04
C GLY A 28 -14.73 11.05 5.10
N ALA A 29 -15.22 10.60 6.25
CA ALA A 29 -15.75 9.25 6.43
C ALA A 29 -17.23 9.35 6.79
N VAL A 30 -17.97 8.31 6.43
CA VAL A 30 -19.32 8.04 6.93
C VAL A 30 -19.21 6.77 7.76
N GLU A 31 -19.72 6.82 8.99
CA GLU A 31 -19.80 5.69 9.89
C GLU A 31 -21.29 5.41 10.17
N ILE A 32 -21.67 4.13 10.15
CA ILE A 32 -23.04 3.70 10.45
C ILE A 32 -23.05 3.26 11.91
N GLU A 33 -23.83 3.97 12.73
CA GLU A 33 -24.08 3.60 14.11
C GLU A 33 -25.47 2.94 14.22
N ALA A 34 -25.53 1.75 14.82
CA ALA A 34 -26.78 1.05 15.07
C ALA A 34 -27.11 1.12 16.57
N PHE A 35 -28.39 1.30 16.90
CA PHE A 35 -28.86 1.41 18.29
C PHE A 35 -30.00 0.42 18.55
N ASP A 36 -30.07 -0.08 19.79
CA ASP A 36 -31.20 -0.88 20.25
C ASP A 36 -32.44 0.00 20.59
N GLU A 37 -33.57 -0.63 20.91
CA GLU A 37 -34.81 0.07 21.29
C GLU A 37 -34.66 0.96 22.55
N LYS A 38 -33.59 0.79 23.32
CA LYS A 38 -33.28 1.55 24.54
C LYS A 38 -32.24 2.64 24.29
N GLY A 39 -31.77 2.81 23.05
CA GLY A 39 -30.76 3.78 22.66
C GLY A 39 -29.33 3.38 23.01
N ASN A 40 -29.06 2.11 23.31
CA ASN A 40 -27.69 1.62 23.49
C ASN A 40 -27.09 1.25 22.12
N GLU A 41 -25.82 1.59 21.92
CA GLU A 41 -25.09 1.25 20.71
C GLU A 41 -24.99 -0.28 20.54
N ALA A 42 -25.40 -0.75 19.37
CA ALA A 42 -25.27 -2.15 18.98
C ALA A 42 -23.80 -2.43 18.60
N SER A 43 -23.28 -3.56 19.08
CA SER A 43 -21.92 -4.00 18.74
C SER A 43 -21.96 -5.34 18.00
N LEU A 44 -21.11 -5.46 16.99
CA LEU A 44 -20.94 -6.72 16.27
C LEU A 44 -20.25 -7.75 17.16
N LYS A 45 -20.83 -8.95 17.24
CA LYS A 45 -20.29 -10.12 17.95
C LYS A 45 -20.23 -11.28 16.97
N VAL A 46 -19.26 -12.18 17.13
CA VAL A 46 -19.18 -13.42 16.35
C VAL A 46 -19.80 -14.57 17.15
N LEU A 47 -20.74 -15.30 16.57
CA LEU A 47 -21.27 -16.53 17.16
C LEU A 47 -20.32 -17.68 16.83
N ALA A 48 -19.79 -18.35 17.85
CA ALA A 48 -18.93 -19.50 17.67
C ALA A 48 -19.70 -20.69 17.05
N ALA A 49 -18.96 -21.64 16.48
CA ALA A 49 -19.53 -22.84 15.84
C ALA A 49 -20.38 -23.71 16.79
N ASP A 50 -20.27 -23.52 18.11
CA ASP A 50 -21.09 -24.19 19.11
C ASP A 50 -22.53 -23.63 19.23
N GLY A 51 -22.84 -22.55 18.51
CA GLY A 51 -24.16 -21.92 18.43
C GLY A 51 -24.62 -21.21 19.70
N LYS A 52 -23.75 -21.03 20.70
CA LYS A 52 -24.12 -20.45 22.00
C LYS A 52 -23.09 -19.47 22.58
N THR A 53 -21.86 -19.52 22.08
CA THR A 53 -20.79 -18.64 22.56
C THR A 53 -20.69 -17.40 21.67
N LEU A 54 -20.87 -16.22 22.27
CA LEU A 54 -20.63 -14.95 21.58
C LEU A 54 -19.22 -14.46 21.88
N ILE A 55 -18.50 -14.07 20.83
CA ILE A 55 -17.12 -13.59 20.87
C ILE A 55 -17.11 -12.11 20.51
N ASP A 56 -16.46 -11.32 21.35
CA ASP A 56 -16.33 -9.88 21.18
C ASP A 56 -15.33 -9.52 20.09
N LYS A 57 -15.40 -8.27 19.61
CA LYS A 57 -14.37 -7.68 18.75
C LYS A 57 -12.99 -7.84 19.41
N GLY A 58 -12.07 -8.53 18.74
CA GLY A 58 -10.74 -8.85 19.25
C GLY A 58 -10.63 -10.16 20.06
N GLY A 59 -11.73 -10.88 20.26
CA GLY A 59 -11.73 -12.20 20.91
C GLY A 59 -11.33 -13.37 20.00
N THR A 60 -11.18 -13.11 18.70
CA THR A 60 -10.63 -14.05 17.71
C THR A 60 -9.24 -13.61 17.29
N ALA A 61 -8.31 -14.55 17.19
CA ALA A 61 -6.98 -14.33 16.61
C ALA A 61 -6.74 -15.34 15.47
N LEU A 62 -6.01 -14.90 14.45
CA LEU A 62 -5.50 -15.80 13.41
C LEU A 62 -4.22 -16.45 13.93
N SER A 63 -4.10 -17.77 13.77
CA SER A 63 -2.85 -18.50 14.02
C SER A 63 -2.39 -19.20 12.75
N THR A 64 -1.08 -19.22 12.53
CA THR A 64 -0.47 -20.04 11.49
C THR A 64 -0.21 -21.42 12.07
N ILE A 65 -0.62 -22.47 11.35
CA ILE A 65 -0.40 -23.86 11.75
C ILE A 65 0.45 -24.58 10.70
N SER A 66 1.34 -25.46 11.14
CA SER A 66 2.05 -26.40 10.28
C SER A 66 1.14 -27.55 9.85
N GLU A 67 1.63 -28.36 8.90
CA GLU A 67 0.90 -29.52 8.36
C GLU A 67 0.54 -30.57 9.42
N ASP A 68 1.29 -30.64 10.52
CA ASP A 68 1.04 -31.51 11.69
C ASP A 68 0.06 -30.91 12.71
N GLY A 69 -0.43 -29.69 12.49
CA GLY A 69 -1.35 -28.97 13.39
C GLY A 69 -0.68 -28.21 14.52
N SER A 70 0.65 -28.12 14.55
CA SER A 70 1.38 -27.31 15.53
C SER A 70 1.30 -25.81 15.19
N SER A 71 1.32 -24.93 16.19
CA SER A 71 1.31 -23.48 15.97
C SER A 71 2.70 -22.99 15.58
N LEU A 72 2.80 -22.18 14.53
CA LEU A 72 4.04 -21.56 14.05
C LEU A 72 4.11 -20.08 14.42
N ASP A 73 5.26 -19.63 14.91
CA ASP A 73 5.54 -18.20 15.08
C ASP A 73 5.90 -17.57 13.73
N ARG A 74 5.35 -16.39 13.44
CA ARG A 74 5.64 -15.67 12.19
C ARG A 74 7.11 -15.27 12.05
N THR A 75 7.84 -15.20 13.16
CA THR A 75 9.28 -14.90 13.18
C THR A 75 10.15 -16.08 12.74
N GLU A 76 9.59 -17.30 12.74
CA GLU A 76 10.27 -18.51 12.26
C GLU A 76 10.05 -18.76 10.76
N LEU A 77 9.22 -17.95 10.10
CA LEU A 77 8.92 -18.06 8.68
C LEU A 77 9.93 -17.28 7.85
N SER A 78 10.58 -17.96 6.89
CA SER A 78 11.40 -17.32 5.85
C SER A 78 10.63 -17.26 4.53
N PRO A 79 10.65 -16.12 3.82
CA PRO A 79 10.12 -16.04 2.47
C PRO A 79 10.97 -16.87 1.51
N VAL A 80 10.31 -17.66 0.65
CA VAL A 80 10.96 -18.44 -0.40
C VAL A 80 10.39 -18.11 -1.77
N ASP A 81 11.19 -18.28 -2.81
CA ASP A 81 10.75 -18.14 -4.20
C ASP A 81 9.99 -19.39 -4.69
N ILE A 82 9.58 -19.37 -5.97
CA ILE A 82 8.86 -20.48 -6.60
C ILE A 82 9.68 -21.77 -6.70
N ASP A 83 11.01 -21.66 -6.67
CA ASP A 83 11.97 -22.76 -6.70
C ASP A 83 12.41 -23.19 -5.28
N ASN A 84 11.77 -22.64 -4.24
CA ASN A 84 12.00 -22.90 -2.82
C ASN A 84 13.37 -22.43 -2.30
N HIS A 85 13.95 -21.38 -2.91
CA HIS A 85 15.14 -20.69 -2.39
C HIS A 85 14.73 -19.53 -1.49
N GLU A 86 15.49 -19.31 -0.42
CA GLU A 86 15.27 -18.21 0.52
C GLU A 86 15.48 -16.85 -0.16
N ILE A 87 14.53 -15.94 0.05
CA ILE A 87 14.58 -14.57 -0.48
C ILE A 87 15.27 -13.67 0.54
N GLU A 88 16.36 -13.02 0.11
CA GLU A 88 17.05 -12.04 0.94
C GLU A 88 16.17 -10.82 1.20
N SER A 89 16.07 -10.42 2.47
CA SER A 89 15.24 -9.29 2.85
C SER A 89 15.86 -7.96 2.44
N VAL A 90 15.05 -7.07 1.87
CA VAL A 90 15.45 -5.71 1.56
C VAL A 90 15.37 -4.80 2.80
N PRO A 91 16.29 -3.85 2.97
CA PRO A 91 16.24 -2.89 4.08
C PRO A 91 15.13 -1.85 3.91
N SER A 92 14.84 -1.14 5.01
CA SER A 92 13.93 0.02 4.97
C SER A 92 14.57 1.21 4.25
N SER A 93 13.82 1.89 3.40
CA SER A 93 14.20 3.13 2.73
C SER A 93 14.44 4.31 3.69
N PHE A 94 14.02 4.21 4.96
CA PHE A 94 14.36 5.20 5.98
C PHE A 94 15.78 4.98 6.54
N GLY A 95 16.41 3.85 6.24
CA GLY A 95 17.74 3.47 6.70
C GLY A 95 18.87 4.25 6.03
N THR A 96 18.69 4.58 4.74
CA THR A 96 19.72 5.15 3.85
C THR A 96 19.12 6.21 2.93
N PRO A 97 19.94 7.12 2.36
CA PRO A 97 19.52 8.00 1.28
C PRO A 97 19.01 7.21 0.07
N ASN A 98 17.88 7.64 -0.49
CA ASN A 98 17.27 7.02 -1.66
C ASN A 98 17.63 7.85 -2.89
N VAL A 99 18.44 7.29 -3.77
CA VAL A 99 18.91 7.96 -4.98
C VAL A 99 17.78 8.00 -6.01
N LEU A 100 17.40 9.20 -6.42
CA LEU A 100 16.38 9.43 -7.43
C LEU A 100 16.98 9.21 -8.82
N SER A 101 16.32 8.38 -9.61
CA SER A 101 16.61 8.18 -11.02
C SER A 101 15.50 8.80 -11.88
N PRO A 102 15.80 9.37 -13.06
CA PRO A 102 14.77 9.89 -13.95
C PRO A 102 13.87 8.75 -14.46
N ALA A 103 12.59 9.04 -14.63
CA ALA A 103 11.59 8.13 -15.20
C ALA A 103 10.70 8.83 -16.22
N THR A 104 10.01 8.02 -17.03
CA THR A 104 9.05 8.50 -18.03
C THR A 104 7.61 8.46 -17.53
N SER A 105 6.71 9.10 -18.27
CA SER A 105 5.27 9.00 -18.02
C SER A 105 4.76 7.56 -18.17
N GLU A 106 5.31 6.83 -19.12
CA GLU A 106 4.97 5.44 -19.42
C GLU A 106 5.35 4.53 -18.24
N ASP A 107 6.55 4.71 -17.67
CA ASP A 107 7.00 3.98 -16.48
C ASP A 107 6.05 4.23 -15.29
N TYR A 108 5.63 5.48 -15.10
CA TYR A 108 4.69 5.85 -14.05
C TYR A 108 3.28 5.27 -14.28
N LEU A 109 2.78 5.32 -15.50
CA LEU A 109 1.44 4.82 -15.86
C LEU A 109 1.34 3.29 -15.88
N ALA A 110 2.47 2.59 -16.02
CA ALA A 110 2.56 1.14 -15.89
C ALA A 110 2.55 0.64 -14.42
N GLN A 111 2.32 1.51 -13.43
CA GLN A 111 2.28 1.13 -12.03
C GLN A 111 0.86 0.84 -11.51
N ILE A 112 0.69 -0.26 -10.79
CA ILE A 112 -0.47 -0.51 -9.92
C ILE A 112 -0.26 0.25 -8.61
N VAL A 113 -0.99 1.34 -8.42
CA VAL A 113 -0.87 2.24 -7.27
C VAL A 113 -1.40 1.58 -5.99
N LYS A 114 -0.56 1.50 -4.96
CA LYS A 114 -0.94 1.05 -3.61
C LYS A 114 -1.21 2.20 -2.65
N SER A 115 -0.40 3.25 -2.73
CA SER A 115 -0.53 4.39 -1.82
C SER A 115 0.04 5.67 -2.39
N VAL A 116 -0.48 6.80 -1.91
CA VAL A 116 -0.04 8.15 -2.31
C VAL A 116 0.31 8.93 -1.05
N TYR A 117 1.45 9.61 -1.10
CA TYR A 117 1.94 10.46 -0.03
C TYR A 117 2.21 11.86 -0.54
N LEU A 118 1.81 12.86 0.23
CA LEU A 118 2.30 14.23 0.08
C LEU A 118 3.62 14.35 0.83
N LEU A 119 4.65 14.83 0.13
CA LEU A 119 5.95 15.09 0.72
C LEU A 119 5.96 16.48 1.35
N ARG A 120 6.33 16.54 2.62
CA ARG A 120 6.54 17.82 3.33
C ARG A 120 7.99 17.94 3.75
N PRO A 121 8.59 19.15 3.69
CA PRO A 121 9.94 19.37 4.20
C PRO A 121 10.00 18.92 5.66
N PHE A 122 11.05 18.19 6.02
CA PHE A 122 11.33 17.95 7.43
C PHE A 122 11.70 19.28 8.12
N PRO A 123 11.46 19.46 9.44
CA PRO A 123 11.73 20.74 10.09
C PRO A 123 13.16 21.26 9.86
N GLY A 124 13.28 22.46 9.29
CA GLY A 124 14.56 23.10 8.97
C GLY A 124 15.10 22.84 7.57
N GLU A 125 14.40 22.07 6.75
CA GLU A 125 14.82 21.68 5.40
C GLU A 125 13.98 22.38 4.33
N SER A 126 14.55 22.54 3.12
CA SER A 126 13.84 23.07 1.95
C SER A 126 13.79 22.04 0.83
N LEU A 127 12.67 22.04 0.09
CA LEU A 127 12.46 21.20 -1.09
C LEU A 127 12.47 22.02 -2.39
N ASP A 128 12.95 23.26 -2.38
CA ASP A 128 12.89 24.15 -3.54
C ASP A 128 13.52 23.55 -4.80
N VAL A 129 14.71 22.95 -4.68
CA VAL A 129 15.39 22.29 -5.81
C VAL A 129 14.59 21.10 -6.35
N LEU A 130 13.95 20.35 -5.46
CA LEU A 130 13.08 19.24 -5.85
C LEU A 130 11.83 19.75 -6.57
N TYR A 131 11.19 20.79 -6.04
CA TYR A 131 10.01 21.42 -6.65
C TYR A 131 10.31 22.08 -7.99
N GLU A 132 11.49 22.67 -8.18
CA GLU A 132 11.91 23.21 -9.47
C GLU A 132 12.02 22.10 -10.53
N ASN A 133 12.64 20.97 -10.17
CA ASN A 133 12.76 19.83 -11.06
C ASN A 133 11.40 19.20 -11.39
N LEU A 134 10.54 18.99 -10.39
CA LEU A 134 9.20 18.45 -10.58
C LEU A 134 8.30 19.42 -11.38
N GLY A 135 8.41 20.73 -11.10
CA GLY A 135 7.71 21.79 -11.84
C GLY A 135 8.12 21.89 -13.31
N ALA A 136 9.29 21.37 -13.68
CA ALA A 136 9.72 21.20 -15.07
C ALA A 136 9.13 19.94 -15.73
N LYS A 137 8.13 19.29 -15.11
CA LYS A 137 7.47 18.05 -15.56
C LYS A 137 8.41 16.85 -15.62
N ARG A 138 9.48 16.84 -14.82
CA ARG A 138 10.33 15.66 -14.65
C ARG A 138 9.69 14.70 -13.66
N ILE A 139 9.79 13.42 -13.95
CA ILE A 139 9.36 12.34 -13.07
C ILE A 139 10.63 11.65 -12.58
N PHE A 140 10.67 11.33 -11.29
CA PHE A 140 11.74 10.55 -10.71
C PHE A 140 11.20 9.27 -10.09
N GLN A 141 12.05 8.26 -9.97
CA GLN A 141 11.72 7.01 -9.33
C GLN A 141 12.85 6.52 -8.43
N PHE A 142 12.48 5.68 -7.47
CA PHE A 142 13.40 4.92 -6.63
C PHE A 142 12.69 3.67 -6.06
N GLU A 143 13.47 2.77 -5.50
CA GLU A 143 12.97 1.58 -4.80
C GLU A 143 12.59 1.91 -3.36
N PHE A 144 11.35 1.60 -2.98
CA PHE A 144 10.78 1.98 -1.70
C PHE A 144 10.35 0.78 -0.87
N SER A 145 10.84 0.68 0.36
CA SER A 145 10.30 -0.24 1.37
C SER A 145 10.14 0.50 2.69
N TYR A 146 8.92 0.55 3.20
CA TYR A 146 8.63 1.29 4.43
C TYR A 146 9.34 0.65 5.63
N ARG A 147 9.24 -0.67 5.78
CA ARG A 147 9.79 -1.41 6.94
C ARG A 147 10.97 -2.33 6.59
N GLY A 148 11.34 -2.43 5.32
CA GLY A 148 12.05 -3.60 4.82
C GLY A 148 11.08 -4.77 4.60
N GLY A 149 11.56 -5.86 4.02
CA GLY A 149 10.73 -7.03 3.75
C GLY A 149 11.27 -7.86 2.59
N VAL A 150 10.38 -8.52 1.87
CA VAL A 150 10.74 -9.44 0.77
C VAL A 150 11.24 -8.68 -0.46
N ASP A 151 10.58 -7.57 -0.80
CA ASP A 151 10.91 -6.80 -1.99
C ASP A 151 10.61 -5.31 -1.82
N TYR A 152 11.10 -4.51 -2.76
CA TYR A 152 10.77 -3.10 -2.86
C TYR A 152 9.48 -2.89 -3.66
N ASP A 153 8.72 -1.88 -3.26
CA ASP A 153 7.73 -1.25 -4.13
C ASP A 153 8.44 -0.20 -5.01
N SER A 154 7.89 0.07 -6.19
CA SER A 154 8.31 1.20 -7.00
C SER A 154 7.70 2.48 -6.43
N ALA A 155 8.50 3.53 -6.27
CA ALA A 155 8.03 4.84 -5.84
C ALA A 155 8.37 5.90 -6.89
N PHE A 156 7.34 6.56 -7.39
CA PHE A 156 7.48 7.70 -8.31
C PHE A 156 7.25 9.01 -7.59
N LEU A 157 8.09 10.00 -7.91
CA LEU A 157 7.89 11.39 -7.52
C LEU A 157 7.35 12.17 -8.70
N VAL A 158 6.20 12.78 -8.47
CA VAL A 158 5.56 13.72 -9.39
C VAL A 158 5.15 14.94 -8.59
N GLY A 159 5.04 16.10 -9.24
CA GLY A 159 4.67 17.29 -8.50
C GLY A 159 4.61 18.52 -9.37
N SER A 160 4.55 19.65 -8.68
CA SER A 160 4.54 20.98 -9.26
C SER A 160 5.64 21.82 -8.59
N LYS A 161 5.57 23.15 -8.78
CA LYS A 161 6.49 24.10 -8.14
C LYS A 161 6.25 24.29 -6.64
N SER A 162 5.15 23.78 -6.08
CA SER A 162 4.79 23.97 -4.66
C SER A 162 4.67 22.68 -3.87
N ASP A 163 4.30 21.58 -4.53
CA ASP A 163 3.98 20.33 -3.88
C ASP A 163 4.62 19.16 -4.63
N ALA A 164 5.09 18.19 -3.86
CA ALA A 164 5.63 16.92 -4.36
C ALA A 164 4.83 15.76 -3.79
N PHE A 165 4.48 14.82 -4.65
CA PHE A 165 3.76 13.61 -4.31
C PHE A 165 4.66 12.41 -4.60
N MET A 166 4.61 11.44 -3.69
CA MET A 166 5.23 10.14 -3.87
C MET A 166 4.13 9.09 -4.02
N ILE A 167 4.14 8.39 -5.16
CA ILE A 167 3.18 7.36 -5.50
C ILE A 167 3.90 6.02 -5.44
N VAL A 168 3.48 5.19 -4.50
CA VAL A 168 4.09 3.87 -4.23
C VAL A 168 3.19 2.78 -4.78
N GLY A 169 3.78 1.80 -5.43
CA GLY A 169 3.05 0.68 -6.04
C GLY A 169 3.97 -0.41 -6.57
N LYS A 170 3.40 -1.27 -7.41
CA LYS A 170 4.16 -2.31 -8.12
C LYS A 170 4.14 -2.01 -9.61
N GLN A 171 5.29 -2.15 -10.26
CA GLN A 171 5.35 -2.14 -11.73
C GLN A 171 4.53 -3.31 -12.28
N ALA A 172 3.75 -3.02 -13.32
CA ALA A 172 2.94 -3.99 -14.00
C ALA A 172 3.40 -4.15 -15.45
N GLU A 173 3.41 -5.40 -15.91
CA GLU A 173 3.60 -5.70 -17.31
C GLU A 173 2.25 -5.59 -18.04
N LEU A 174 2.04 -4.47 -18.71
CA LEU A 174 0.82 -4.23 -19.46
C LEU A 174 0.86 -4.98 -20.81
N GLN A 175 -0.02 -5.96 -20.95
CA GLN A 175 -0.22 -6.66 -22.23
C GLN A 175 -1.33 -5.98 -23.05
N TYR A 176 -0.99 -5.56 -24.27
CA TYR A 176 -1.94 -4.94 -25.19
C TYR A 176 -2.51 -5.97 -26.16
N VAL A 177 -3.84 -6.06 -26.23
CA VAL A 177 -4.55 -6.98 -27.12
C VAL A 177 -5.06 -6.22 -28.34
N LYS A 178 -4.93 -6.79 -29.55
CA LYS A 178 -5.52 -6.23 -30.77
C LYS A 178 -7.01 -6.59 -30.87
N LEU A 179 -7.79 -5.77 -31.57
CA LEU A 179 -9.24 -6.00 -31.79
C LEU A 179 -9.59 -7.41 -32.30
N ASN A 180 -8.73 -8.00 -33.15
CA ASN A 180 -8.96 -9.31 -33.76
C ASN A 180 -8.24 -10.45 -33.03
N GLN A 181 -7.63 -10.18 -31.88
CA GLN A 181 -6.91 -11.16 -31.09
C GLN A 181 -7.82 -11.53 -29.91
N ALA A 182 -8.32 -12.77 -29.91
CA ALA A 182 -8.98 -13.32 -28.75
C ALA A 182 -7.94 -13.43 -27.63
N ALA A 183 -8.01 -12.54 -26.64
CA ALA A 183 -7.31 -12.76 -25.38
C ALA A 183 -8.04 -13.90 -24.67
N VAL A 184 -7.31 -14.97 -24.38
CA VAL A 184 -7.72 -15.88 -23.31
C VAL A 184 -7.38 -15.12 -22.04
N LEU A 185 -8.39 -14.45 -21.47
CA LEU A 185 -8.29 -14.03 -20.08
C LEU A 185 -8.12 -15.34 -19.30
N GLU A 186 -7.06 -15.45 -18.50
CA GLU A 186 -7.07 -16.46 -17.45
C GLU A 186 -8.38 -16.26 -16.70
N SER A 187 -9.17 -17.33 -16.59
CA SER A 187 -10.28 -17.32 -15.66
C SER A 187 -9.64 -17.12 -14.30
N VAL A 188 -9.60 -15.88 -13.84
CA VAL A 188 -9.69 -15.62 -12.41
C VAL A 188 -10.91 -16.43 -12.03
N GLU A 189 -10.75 -17.39 -11.12
CA GLU A 189 -11.92 -17.85 -10.37
C GLU A 189 -12.46 -16.57 -9.73
N GLU A 190 -13.37 -15.91 -10.44
CA GLU A 190 -14.29 -14.99 -9.82
C GLU A 190 -14.96 -15.88 -8.78
N GLU A 191 -14.55 -15.76 -7.52
CA GLU A 191 -15.45 -16.14 -6.44
C GLU A 191 -16.79 -15.51 -6.83
N GLU A 192 -17.78 -16.35 -7.12
CA GLU A 192 -19.13 -15.88 -7.42
C GLU A 192 -19.53 -15.03 -6.23
N ILE A 193 -19.39 -13.70 -6.38
CA ILE A 193 -19.91 -12.76 -5.41
C ILE A 193 -21.41 -12.95 -5.53
N SER A 194 -22.00 -13.61 -4.52
CA SER A 194 -23.44 -13.83 -4.48
C SER A 194 -24.11 -12.48 -4.66
N ALA A 195 -25.25 -12.44 -5.35
CA ALA A 195 -26.06 -11.23 -5.39
C ALA A 195 -26.46 -10.75 -3.97
N ASP A 196 -26.40 -11.65 -2.98
CA ASP A 196 -26.61 -11.34 -1.56
C ASP A 196 -25.37 -10.71 -0.87
N ASP A 197 -24.18 -10.78 -1.48
CA ASP A 197 -22.94 -10.13 -1.01
C ASP A 197 -22.75 -8.72 -1.62
N ILE A 198 -23.54 -8.37 -2.64
CA ILE A 198 -23.58 -7.03 -3.22
C ILE A 198 -24.75 -6.26 -2.59
N ASP A 199 -24.48 -5.66 -1.43
CA ASP A 199 -25.45 -4.81 -0.74
C ASP A 199 -25.61 -3.48 -1.51
N PHE A 200 -26.66 -3.38 -2.34
CA PHE A 200 -27.01 -2.19 -3.12
C PHE A 200 -27.70 -1.09 -2.30
N ASP A 201 -27.75 -1.23 -0.97
CA ASP A 201 -28.42 -0.28 -0.06
C ASP A 201 -27.60 0.99 0.27
N LEU A 202 -26.58 1.30 -0.52
CA LEU A 202 -25.83 2.56 -0.47
C LEU A 202 -25.90 3.34 -1.80
N LEU A 203 -27.13 3.73 -2.17
CA LEU A 203 -27.40 4.88 -3.02
C LEU A 203 -28.23 5.94 -2.29
#